data_AF-A0A7G8G6E7-F1
#
_entry.id   AF-A0A7G8G6E7-F1
#
_cell.length_a   1.000
_cell.length_b   1.000
_cell.length_c   1.000
_cell.angle_alpha   90.00
_cell.angle_beta   90.00
_cell.angle_gamma   90.00
#
_symmetry.space_group_name_H-M   'P 1'
#
loop_
_entity.id
_entity.type
_entity.pdbx_description
1 polymer ?
#
loop_
_entity_poly.entity_id
_entity_poly.type
_entity_poly.pdbx_seq_one_letter_code
_entity_poly.pdbx_strand_id
1 'polypeptide(L)'
;MTLDKITNVSLYRAHLVIEVLRATGEKEFPMQLAAIFFWVASHNGCRQSDVIEAVKMSKSSVSRCLDWLGPAHRLEHRDGLKLVRREVDPDNYRAYRIFLTPKGEQMVNLMEKQMTMPIKPR
;
A
#
# COMPACT_ATOMS: atom_id res chain seq x y z
N MET A 1 5.82 24.42 10.60
CA MET A 1 4.63 24.21 11.43
C MET A 1 5.12 23.62 12.75
N THR A 2 5.12 24.42 13.81
CA THR A 2 5.72 24.08 15.11
C THR A 2 4.97 22.92 15.77
N LEU A 3 5.71 21.92 16.25
CA LEU A 3 5.19 20.68 16.87
C LEU A 3 4.41 20.93 18.17
N ASP A 4 4.49 22.14 18.71
CA ASP A 4 3.82 22.62 19.94
C ASP A 4 2.28 22.57 19.89
N LYS A 5 1.68 22.17 18.75
CA LYS A 5 0.24 22.07 18.56
C LYS A 5 -0.25 20.66 18.17
N ILE A 6 0.54 19.60 18.38
CA ILE A 6 0.03 18.23 18.19
C ILE A 6 -0.91 17.90 19.36
N THR A 7 -2.21 17.83 19.08
CA THR A 7 -3.24 17.43 20.05
C THR A 7 -3.57 15.94 19.98
N ASN A 8 -3.24 15.28 18.88
CA ASN A 8 -3.47 13.84 18.68
C ASN A 8 -2.28 13.19 17.95
N VAL A 9 -1.45 12.49 18.72
CA VAL A 9 -0.24 11.83 18.23
C VAL A 9 -0.54 10.72 17.22
N SER A 10 -1.59 9.93 17.46
CA SER A 10 -1.94 8.80 16.57
C SER A 10 -2.39 9.29 15.19
N LEU A 11 -3.19 10.35 15.13
CA LEU A 11 -3.61 10.95 13.86
C LEU A 11 -2.46 11.65 13.16
N TYR A 12 -1.54 12.26 13.91
CA TYR A 12 -0.32 12.81 13.34
C TYR A 12 0.54 11.72 12.68
N ARG A 13 0.71 10.56 13.32
CA ARG A 13 1.42 9.41 12.74
C ARG A 13 0.72 8.88 11.48
N ALA A 14 -0.61 8.76 11.50
CA ALA A 14 -1.38 8.39 10.31
C ALA A 14 -1.19 9.39 9.16
N HIS A 15 -1.13 10.70 9.48
CA HIS A 15 -0.81 11.73 8.49
C HIS A 15 0.60 11.54 7.90
N LEU A 16 1.61 11.21 8.71
CA LEU A 16 2.96 10.93 8.20
C LEU A 16 2.97 9.72 7.24
N VAL A 17 2.19 8.68 7.51
CA VAL A 17 2.02 7.55 6.58
C VAL A 17 1.41 8.01 5.25
N ILE A 18 0.42 8.91 5.29
CA ILE A 18 -0.16 9.51 4.09
C ILE A 18 0.88 10.31 3.31
N GLU A 19 1.75 11.07 3.98
CA GLU A 19 2.82 11.82 3.30
C GLU A 19 3.84 10.90 2.63
N VAL A 20 4.12 9.71 3.19
CA VAL A 20 4.91 8.67 2.50
C VAL A 20 4.21 8.19 1.22
N LEU A 21 2.88 8.01 1.24
CA LEU A 21 2.11 7.68 0.02
C LEU A 21 2.16 8.80 -1.02
N ARG A 22 2.05 10.06 -0.59
CA ARG A 22 2.13 11.23 -1.48
C ARG A 22 3.50 11.42 -2.10
N ALA A 23 4.55 10.96 -1.43
CA ALA A 23 5.92 11.00 -1.94
C ALA A 23 6.19 9.98 -3.08
N THR A 24 5.21 9.17 -3.49
CA THR A 24 5.37 8.22 -4.61
C THR A 24 5.57 8.88 -5.98
N GLY A 25 5.27 10.18 -6.10
CA GLY A 25 5.26 10.90 -7.39
C GLY A 25 3.96 10.77 -8.16
N GLU A 26 2.98 10.02 -7.63
CA GLU A 26 1.62 9.99 -8.19
C GLU A 26 0.88 11.29 -7.90
N LYS A 27 0.12 11.78 -8.89
CA LYS A 27 -0.78 12.91 -8.69
C LYS A 27 -1.87 12.57 -7.67
N GLU A 28 -2.34 11.34 -7.67
CA GLU A 28 -3.40 10.83 -6.80
C GLU A 28 -3.05 9.43 -6.29
N PHE A 29 -3.34 9.19 -5.01
CA PHE A 29 -3.25 7.86 -4.40
C PHE A 29 -4.60 7.52 -3.76
N PRO A 30 -5.53 6.86 -4.49
CA PRO A 30 -6.87 6.62 -3.99
C PRO A 30 -6.90 5.79 -2.70
N MET A 31 -7.85 6.08 -1.80
CA MET A 31 -7.94 5.36 -0.53
C MET A 31 -8.20 3.86 -0.70
N GLN A 32 -8.86 3.44 -1.77
CA GLN A 32 -9.01 2.02 -2.11
C GLN A 32 -7.66 1.36 -2.42
N LEU A 33 -6.78 2.09 -3.11
CA LEU A 33 -5.41 1.64 -3.42
C LEU A 33 -4.60 1.50 -2.13
N ALA A 34 -4.73 2.47 -1.22
CA ALA A 34 -4.07 2.46 0.09
C ALA A 34 -4.58 1.32 0.98
N ALA A 35 -5.89 1.11 1.03
CA ALA A 35 -6.49 0.02 1.81
C ALA A 35 -5.97 -1.36 1.36
N ILE A 36 -5.91 -1.60 0.05
CA ILE A 36 -5.35 -2.84 -0.51
C ILE A 36 -3.86 -2.95 -0.19
N PHE A 37 -3.09 -1.89 -0.39
CA PHE A 37 -1.66 -1.90 -0.11
C PHE A 37 -1.36 -2.20 1.37
N PHE A 38 -2.06 -1.55 2.30
CA PHE A 38 -1.89 -1.78 3.74
C PHE A 38 -2.29 -3.20 4.16
N TRP A 39 -3.34 -3.75 3.54
CA TRP A 39 -3.73 -5.14 3.78
C TRP A 39 -2.65 -6.13 3.30
N VAL A 40 -2.14 -5.94 2.08
CA VAL A 40 -1.04 -6.78 1.55
C VAL A 40 0.22 -6.62 2.39
N ALA A 41 0.56 -5.39 2.79
CA ALA A 41 1.75 -5.13 3.62
C ALA A 41 1.67 -5.79 5.00
N SER A 42 0.46 -5.94 5.56
CA SER A 42 0.24 -6.67 6.82
C SER A 42 0.10 -8.19 6.64
N HIS A 43 -0.07 -8.68 5.40
CA HIS A 43 -0.28 -10.09 5.07
C HIS A 43 0.52 -10.48 3.82
N ASN A 44 1.84 -10.32 3.86
CA ASN A 44 2.69 -10.57 2.70
C ASN A 44 2.60 -12.04 2.25
N GLY A 45 2.24 -12.28 0.98
CA GLY A 45 1.99 -13.62 0.44
C GLY A 45 0.55 -14.14 0.58
N CYS A 46 -0.39 -13.26 0.97
CA CYS A 46 -1.82 -13.57 1.01
C CYS A 46 -2.41 -13.90 -0.36
N ARG A 47 -3.56 -14.59 -0.37
CA ARG A 47 -4.30 -14.82 -1.62
C ARG A 47 -5.07 -13.57 -2.00
N GLN A 48 -5.21 -13.34 -3.30
CA GLN A 48 -6.03 -12.23 -3.81
C GLN A 48 -7.50 -12.32 -3.34
N SER A 49 -8.02 -13.54 -3.12
CA SER A 49 -9.37 -13.75 -2.54
C SER A 49 -9.50 -13.12 -1.16
N ASP A 50 -8.47 -13.24 -0.33
CA ASP A 50 -8.49 -12.77 1.05
C ASP A 50 -8.47 -11.24 1.06
N VAL A 51 -7.72 -10.62 0.13
CA VAL A 51 -7.75 -9.18 -0.10
C VAL A 51 -9.15 -8.72 -0.46
N ILE A 52 -9.81 -9.40 -1.41
CA ILE A 52 -11.18 -9.07 -1.88
C ILE A 52 -12.17 -9.06 -0.72
N GLU A 53 -12.12 -10.10 0.12
CA GLU A 53 -12.98 -10.23 1.29
C GLU A 53 -12.70 -9.13 2.33
N ALA A 54 -11.43 -8.90 2.66
CA ALA A 54 -11.02 -7.96 3.68
C ALA A 54 -11.41 -6.51 3.37
N VAL A 55 -11.18 -6.07 2.13
CA VAL A 55 -11.45 -4.67 1.73
C VAL A 55 -12.89 -4.46 1.25
N LYS A 56 -13.71 -5.52 1.17
CA LYS A 56 -15.11 -5.49 0.70
C LYS A 56 -15.29 -4.82 -0.66
N MET A 57 -14.40 -5.11 -1.61
CA MET A 57 -14.43 -4.57 -2.97
C MET A 57 -14.68 -5.68 -4.00
N SER A 58 -15.16 -5.31 -5.20
CA SER A 58 -15.29 -6.27 -6.29
C SER A 58 -13.93 -6.83 -6.75
N LYS A 59 -13.92 -8.08 -7.25
CA LYS A 59 -12.73 -8.70 -7.85
C LYS A 59 -12.07 -7.82 -8.91
N SER A 60 -12.88 -7.20 -9.77
CA SER A 60 -12.40 -6.30 -10.83
C SER A 60 -11.75 -5.03 -10.26
N SER A 61 -12.26 -4.49 -9.16
CA SER A 61 -11.68 -3.32 -8.52
C SER A 61 -10.36 -3.63 -7.83
N VAL A 62 -10.30 -4.76 -7.12
CA VAL A 62 -9.05 -5.24 -6.51
C VAL A 62 -8.00 -5.53 -7.58
N SER A 63 -8.37 -6.18 -8.68
CA SER A 63 -7.45 -6.44 -9.80
C SER A 63 -6.85 -5.13 -10.34
N ARG A 64 -7.67 -4.13 -10.67
CA ARG A 64 -7.15 -2.85 -11.18
C ARG A 64 -6.22 -2.14 -10.19
N CYS A 65 -6.53 -2.21 -8.89
CA CYS A 65 -5.68 -1.63 -7.86
C CYS A 65 -4.36 -2.38 -7.73
N LEU A 66 -4.39 -3.71 -7.77
CA LEU A 66 -3.19 -4.54 -7.74
C LEU A 66 -2.37 -4.41 -9.03
N ASP A 67 -2.99 -4.13 -10.18
CA ASP A 67 -2.26 -3.81 -11.41
C ASP A 67 -1.47 -2.52 -11.17
N TRP A 68 -2.15 -1.46 -10.71
CA TRP A 68 -1.55 -0.15 -10.40
C TRP A 68 -0.47 -0.23 -9.30
N LEU A 69 -0.70 -0.98 -8.21
CA LEU A 69 0.33 -1.22 -7.20
C LEU A 69 1.50 -2.05 -7.77
N GLY A 70 1.23 -2.87 -8.79
CA GLY A 70 2.20 -3.70 -9.48
C GLY A 70 2.94 -2.96 -10.59
N PRO A 71 3.39 -3.66 -11.65
CA PRO A 71 4.18 -3.04 -12.71
C PRO A 71 3.36 -2.25 -13.74
N ALA A 72 2.04 -2.45 -13.80
CA ALA A 72 1.18 -1.88 -14.84
C ALA A 72 0.31 -0.74 -14.29
N HIS A 73 -0.27 0.09 -15.15
CA HIS A 73 -1.29 1.05 -14.76
C HIS A 73 -2.53 0.87 -15.65
N ARG A 74 -3.70 1.31 -15.20
CA ARG A 74 -4.92 1.39 -16.04
C ARG A 74 -4.72 2.24 -17.31
N LEU A 75 -3.72 3.11 -17.32
CA LEU A 75 -3.45 4.04 -18.41
C LEU A 75 -2.19 3.53 -19.10
N GLU A 76 -2.30 3.15 -20.37
CA GLU A 76 -1.25 2.42 -21.10
C GLU A 76 0.09 3.16 -21.19
N HIS A 77 0.08 4.49 -21.05
CA HIS A 77 1.27 5.34 -21.05
C HIS A 77 1.90 5.54 -19.66
N ARG A 78 1.41 4.85 -18.63
CA ARG A 78 1.91 4.98 -17.26
C ARG A 78 2.37 3.63 -16.72
N ASP A 79 3.50 3.66 -16.04
CA ASP A 79 3.96 2.53 -15.24
C ASP A 79 3.14 2.42 -13.95
N GLY A 80 3.02 1.19 -13.45
CA GLY A 80 2.56 0.95 -12.09
C GLY A 80 3.61 1.32 -11.05
N LEU A 81 3.21 1.28 -9.79
CA LEU A 81 4.03 1.69 -8.65
C LEU A 81 5.15 0.71 -8.30
N LYS A 82 5.05 -0.54 -8.79
CA LYS A 82 6.01 -1.63 -8.56
C LYS A 82 6.22 -1.92 -7.06
N LEU A 83 5.17 -1.74 -6.25
CA LEU A 83 5.16 -2.00 -4.80
C LEU A 83 4.75 -3.43 -4.47
N VAL A 84 3.93 -4.05 -5.32
CA VAL A 84 3.50 -5.45 -5.15
C VAL A 84 3.79 -6.26 -6.41
N ARG A 85 3.84 -7.59 -6.28
CA ARG A 85 3.91 -8.54 -7.38
C ARG A 85 2.88 -9.64 -7.18
N ARG A 86 2.42 -10.23 -8.30
CA ARG A 86 1.51 -11.38 -8.30
C ARG A 86 2.26 -12.62 -8.73
N GLU A 87 2.01 -13.72 -8.04
CA GLU A 87 2.48 -15.04 -8.44
C GLU A 87 1.31 -16.02 -8.45
N VAL A 88 1.37 -16.98 -9.35
CA VAL A 88 0.38 -18.07 -9.39
C VAL A 88 0.48 -18.85 -8.08
N ASP A 89 -0.67 -19.14 -7.46
CA ASP A 89 -0.68 -19.92 -6.22
C ASP A 89 -0.23 -21.36 -6.53
N PRO A 90 0.84 -21.89 -5.90
CA PRO A 90 1.31 -23.25 -6.14
C PRO A 90 0.25 -24.32 -5.81
N ASP A 91 -0.66 -24.01 -4.89
CA ASP A 91 -1.74 -24.92 -4.47
C ASP A 91 -2.99 -24.81 -5.35
N ASN A 92 -3.09 -23.73 -6.14
CA ASN A 92 -4.25 -23.45 -7.00
C ASN A 92 -3.86 -22.54 -8.17
N TYR A 93 -3.57 -23.14 -9.32
CA TYR A 93 -3.11 -22.43 -10.52
C TYR A 93 -4.12 -21.40 -11.10
N ARG A 94 -5.37 -21.39 -10.61
CA ARG A 94 -6.39 -20.39 -10.99
C ARG A 94 -6.43 -19.19 -10.05
N ALA A 95 -5.61 -19.19 -9.00
CA ALA A 95 -5.52 -18.14 -8.00
C ALA A 95 -4.15 -17.46 -8.03
N TYR A 96 -4.09 -16.26 -7.45
CA TYR A 96 -2.86 -15.49 -7.29
C TYR A 96 -2.57 -15.23 -5.82
N ARG A 97 -1.28 -15.31 -5.47
CA ARG A 97 -0.71 -14.81 -4.24
C ARG A 97 -0.07 -13.44 -4.50
N ILE A 98 -0.24 -12.54 -3.53
CA ILE A 98 0.22 -11.16 -3.63
C ILE A 98 1.35 -10.94 -2.64
N PHE A 99 2.48 -10.46 -3.15
CA PHE A 99 3.67 -10.21 -2.35
C PHE A 99 4.13 -8.76 -2.49
N LEU A 100 4.80 -8.24 -1.47
CA LEU A 100 5.59 -7.03 -1.61
C LEU A 100 6.77 -7.29 -2.56
N THR A 101 7.14 -6.25 -3.30
CA THR A 101 8.45 -6.18 -3.97
C THR A 101 9.47 -5.57 -3.01
N PRO A 102 10.79 -5.61 -3.32
CA PRO A 102 11.79 -4.88 -2.54
C PRO A 102 11.46 -3.38 -2.40
N LYS A 103 10.90 -2.75 -3.44
CA LYS A 103 10.43 -1.36 -3.38
C LYS A 103 9.24 -1.20 -2.43
N GLY A 104 8.31 -2.15 -2.44
CA GLY A 104 7.18 -2.21 -1.50
C GLY A 104 7.65 -2.32 -0.06
N GLU A 105 8.58 -3.23 0.23
CA GLU A 105 9.16 -3.41 1.56
C GLU A 105 9.88 -2.15 2.05
N GLN A 106 10.67 -1.49 1.19
CA GLN A 106 11.30 -0.20 1.52
C GLN A 106 10.24 0.84 1.92
N MET A 107 9.13 0.92 1.19
CA MET A 107 8.05 1.85 1.49
C MET A 107 7.37 1.52 2.82
N VAL A 108 7.09 0.25 3.10
CA VAL A 108 6.53 -0.20 4.39
C VAL A 108 7.46 0.15 5.54
N ASN A 109 8.76 -0.10 5.39
CA ASN A 109 9.77 0.25 6.39
C ASN A 109 9.83 1.77 6.66
N LEU A 110 9.62 2.61 5.64
CA LEU A 110 9.51 4.06 5.82
C LEU A 110 8.26 4.43 6.62
N MET A 111 7.11 3.82 6.32
CA MET A 111 5.87 4.04 7.07
C MET A 111 6.00 3.59 8.53
N GLU A 112 6.54 2.40 8.77
CA GLU A 112 6.76 1.88 10.11
C GLU A 112 7.67 2.78 10.93
N LYS A 113 8.74 3.32 10.33
CA LYS A 113 9.59 4.33 10.97
C LYS A 113 8.80 5.57 11.38
N GLN A 114 7.90 6.09 10.53
CA GLN A 114 7.04 7.22 10.92
C GLN A 114 6.09 6.87 12.06
N MET A 115 5.62 5.62 12.11
CA MET A 115 4.69 5.13 13.13
C MET A 115 5.37 4.83 14.47
N THR A 116 6.68 4.56 14.50
CA THR A 116 7.37 4.06 15.71
C THR A 116 8.36 5.06 16.30
N MET A 117 8.98 5.92 15.48
CA MET A 117 10.00 6.83 15.97
C MET A 117 9.45 7.83 16.99
N PRO A 118 10.28 8.24 17.98
CA PRO A 118 9.94 9.36 18.86
C PRO A 118 9.69 10.61 18.02
N ILE A 119 8.58 11.30 18.31
CA ILE A 119 8.33 12.61 17.71
C ILE A 119 9.31 13.57 18.36
N LYS A 120 10.44 13.81 17.68
CA LYS A 120 11.42 14.79 18.14
C LYS A 120 10.87 16.18 17.85
N PRO A 121 10.81 17.09 18.84
CA PRO A 121 10.76 18.51 18.57
C PRO A 121 11.95 18.84 17.66
N ARG A 122 11.70 19.46 16.50
CA ARG A 122 12.76 20.08 15.72
C ARG A 122 13.06 21.46 16.27
#